data_AF-A0A0B6YJ76-F1
#
_entry.id   AF-A0A0B6YJ76-F1
#
_cell.length_a   1.000
_cell.length_b   1.000
_cell.length_c   1.000
_cell.angle_alpha   90.00
_cell.angle_beta   90.00
_cell.angle_gamma   90.00
#
_symmetry.space_group_name_H-M   'P 1'
#
loop_
_entity.id
_entity.type
_entity.pdbx_description
1 polymer ?
#
loop_
_entity_poly.entity_id
_entity_poly.type
_entity_poly.pdbx_seq_one_letter_code
_entity_poly.pdbx_strand_id
1 'polypeptide(L)'
;FENGQVFHRLQCMKTFGQWINSIVEFGLSLHRMGLDISSLACMSALDMITLRHGLREPEKMEELQMKIIDCLRDHCTYNSEAQRKPHFFSRILSKIAELRTLSRE
;
A
#
# COMPACT_ATOMS: atom_id res chain seq x y z
N PHE A 1 -8.42 7.56 12.25
CA PHE A 1 -7.30 8.43 11.81
C PHE A 1 -6.10 8.14 12.69
N GLU A 2 -4.88 8.54 12.27
CA GLU A 2 -3.63 8.22 12.99
C GLU A 2 -3.60 8.77 14.43
N ASN A 3 -4.30 9.88 14.68
CA ASN A 3 -4.45 10.49 16.00
C ASN A 3 -5.50 9.80 16.90
N GLY A 4 -5.98 8.61 16.53
CA GLY A 4 -6.98 7.85 17.29
C GLY A 4 -8.43 8.31 17.13
N GLN A 5 -8.69 9.40 16.40
CA GLN A 5 -10.06 9.86 16.17
C GLN A 5 -10.82 8.93 15.21
N VAL A 6 -12.10 8.71 15.53
CA VAL A 6 -13.04 7.92 14.73
C VAL A 6 -14.14 8.85 14.23
N PHE A 7 -14.41 8.80 12.93
CA PHE A 7 -15.44 9.60 12.29
C PHE A 7 -16.33 8.71 11.42
N HIS A 8 -17.62 9.02 11.41
CA HIS A 8 -18.55 8.50 10.44
C HIS A 8 -18.24 9.06 9.04
N ARG A 9 -18.48 8.28 7.98
CA ARG A 9 -18.23 8.69 6.59
C ARG A 9 -18.84 10.06 6.24
N LEU A 10 -20.07 10.33 6.70
CA LEU A 10 -20.74 11.62 6.46
C LEU A 10 -20.04 12.82 7.13
N GLN A 11 -19.30 12.61 8.22
CA GLN A 11 -18.50 13.68 8.84
C GLN A 11 -17.30 14.01 7.96
N CYS A 12 -16.61 12.98 7.44
CA CYS A 12 -15.48 13.15 6.53
C CYS A 12 -15.91 13.78 5.19
N MET A 13 -17.12 13.49 4.70
CA MET A 13 -17.60 14.00 3.41
C MET A 13 -17.64 15.54 3.33
N LYS A 14 -17.77 16.23 4.46
CA LYS A 14 -17.71 17.71 4.52
C LYS A 14 -16.32 18.27 4.19
N THR A 15 -15.27 17.51 4.46
CA THR A 15 -13.87 17.93 4.30
C THR A 15 -13.23 17.29 3.06
N PHE A 16 -13.47 15.99 2.88
CA PHE A 16 -12.89 15.18 1.80
C PHE A 16 -13.77 15.13 0.55
N GLY A 17 -15.01 15.64 0.59
CA GLY A 17 -15.94 15.54 -0.54
C GLY A 17 -16.22 14.09 -0.95
N GLN A 18 -16.36 13.83 -2.25
CA GLN A 18 -16.60 12.47 -2.77
C GLN A 18 -15.39 11.56 -2.69
N TRP A 19 -14.17 12.12 -2.58
CA TRP A 19 -12.92 11.35 -2.49
C TRP A 19 -12.91 10.38 -1.31
N ILE A 20 -13.64 10.69 -0.23
CA ILE A 20 -13.80 9.76 0.90
C ILE A 20 -14.37 8.40 0.49
N ASN A 21 -15.20 8.35 -0.57
CA ASN A 21 -15.76 7.11 -1.08
C ASN A 21 -14.67 6.26 -1.72
N SER A 22 -13.84 6.87 -2.57
CA SER A 22 -12.69 6.22 -3.20
C SER A 22 -11.72 5.68 -2.12
N ILE A 23 -11.46 6.45 -1.06
CA ILE A 23 -10.62 6.01 0.08
C ILE A 23 -11.22 4.79 0.78
N VAL A 24 -12.52 4.83 1.11
CA VAL A 24 -13.21 3.74 1.81
C VAL A 24 -13.27 2.49 0.93
N GLU A 25 -13.55 2.63 -0.36
CA GLU A 25 -13.57 1.53 -1.32
C GLU A 25 -12.19 0.89 -1.48
N PHE A 26 -11.13 1.71 -1.56
CA PHE A 26 -9.76 1.23 -1.58
C PHE A 26 -9.41 0.47 -0.30
N GLY A 27 -9.75 1.00 0.87
CA GLY A 27 -9.55 0.32 2.16
C GLY A 27 -10.28 -1.02 2.26
N LEU A 28 -11.54 -1.09 1.81
CA LEU A 28 -12.29 -2.34 1.73
C LEU A 28 -11.62 -3.34 0.76
N SER A 29 -11.05 -2.86 -0.34
CA SER A 29 -10.32 -3.69 -1.30
C SER A 29 -9.05 -4.30 -0.69
N LEU A 30 -8.32 -3.55 0.14
CA LEU A 30 -7.17 -4.04 0.91
C LEU A 30 -7.61 -5.09 1.95
N HIS A 31 -8.69 -4.82 2.68
CA HIS A 31 -9.22 -5.77 3.66
C HIS A 31 -9.58 -7.12 3.01
N ARG A 32 -10.21 -7.11 1.83
CA ARG A 32 -10.53 -8.34 1.07
C ARG A 32 -9.30 -9.12 0.61
N MET A 33 -8.12 -8.50 0.52
CA MET A 33 -6.86 -9.22 0.23
C MET A 33 -6.31 -9.96 1.45
N GLY A 34 -6.76 -9.60 2.65
CA GLY A 34 -6.31 -10.20 3.90
C GLY A 34 -4.81 -10.01 4.12
N LEU A 35 -4.27 -8.81 3.87
CA LEU A 35 -2.86 -8.50 4.09
C LEU A 35 -2.51 -8.75 5.57
N ASP A 36 -1.39 -9.44 5.82
CA ASP A 36 -0.81 -9.50 7.15
C ASP A 36 0.07 -8.27 7.42
N ILE A 37 0.50 -8.12 8.68
CA ILE A 37 1.27 -6.96 9.12
C ILE A 37 2.58 -6.82 8.32
N SER A 38 3.28 -7.93 8.05
CA SER A 38 4.53 -7.92 7.29
C SER A 38 4.34 -7.45 5.84
N SER A 39 3.30 -7.94 5.17
CA SER A 39 2.95 -7.52 3.81
C SER A 39 2.54 -6.05 3.78
N LEU A 40 1.76 -5.60 4.76
CA LEU A 40 1.35 -4.20 4.88
C LEU A 40 2.55 -3.28 5.15
N ALA A 41 3.49 -3.68 6.00
CA ALA A 41 4.71 -2.94 6.27
C ALA A 41 5.57 -2.78 5.00
N CYS A 42 5.76 -3.85 4.23
CA CYS A 42 6.47 -3.78 2.94
C CYS A 42 5.73 -2.89 1.94
N MET A 43 4.40 -2.98 1.86
CA MET A 43 3.59 -2.14 0.99
C MET A 43 3.75 -0.65 1.33
N SER A 44 3.64 -0.29 2.61
CA SER A 44 3.86 1.08 3.09
C SER A 44 5.28 1.57 2.84
N ALA A 45 6.28 0.71 3.05
CA ALA A 45 7.66 1.03 2.75
C ALA A 45 7.87 1.27 1.25
N LEU A 46 7.27 0.48 0.36
CA LEU A 46 7.36 0.66 -1.10
C LEU A 46 6.59 1.89 -1.62
N ASP A 47 5.56 2.34 -0.92
CA ASP A 47 4.89 3.60 -1.23
C ASP A 47 5.79 4.82 -0.90
N MET A 48 6.52 4.74 0.21
CA MET A 48 7.47 5.77 0.63
C MET A 48 8.79 5.74 -0.17
N ILE A 49 9.40 4.56 -0.31
CA ILE A 49 10.67 4.29 -0.96
C ILE A 49 10.43 4.11 -2.46
N THR A 50 10.36 5.23 -3.16
CA THR A 50 10.15 5.29 -4.60
C THR A 50 11.05 6.35 -5.21
N LEU A 51 11.50 6.13 -6.44
CA LEU A 51 12.26 7.11 -7.20
C LEU A 51 11.47 8.41 -7.34
N ARG A 52 12.09 9.52 -6.95
CA ARG A 52 11.55 10.86 -7.08
C ARG A 52 12.58 11.77 -7.73
N HIS A 53 12.10 12.76 -8.46
CA HIS A 53 12.95 13.76 -9.08
C HIS A 53 13.75 14.54 -8.01
N GLY A 54 15.03 14.80 -8.27
CA GLY A 54 15.89 15.60 -7.39
C GLY A 54 16.56 14.84 -6.24
N LEU A 55 16.49 13.50 -6.24
CA LEU A 55 17.26 12.68 -5.31
C LEU A 55 18.77 12.83 -5.57
N ARG A 56 19.55 13.01 -4.50
CA ARG A 56 21.02 13.09 -4.57
C ARG A 56 21.65 11.73 -4.90
N GLU A 57 21.06 10.65 -4.39
CA GLU A 57 21.56 9.28 -4.53
C GLU A 57 20.45 8.35 -5.04
N PRO A 58 20.02 8.48 -6.31
CA PRO A 58 18.92 7.69 -6.87
C PRO A 58 19.23 6.19 -6.88
N GLU A 59 20.48 5.80 -7.12
CA GLU A 59 20.91 4.39 -7.13
C GLU A 59 20.71 3.71 -5.77
N LYS A 60 21.01 4.42 -4.67
CA LYS A 60 20.76 3.89 -3.31
C LYS A 60 19.26 3.74 -3.02
N MET A 61 18.43 4.63 -3.57
CA MET A 61 16.97 4.52 -3.45
C MET A 61 16.46 3.27 -4.19
N GLU A 62 16.95 3.03 -5.41
CA GLU A 62 16.62 1.83 -6.19
C GLU A 62 17.08 0.55 -5.48
N GLU A 63 18.31 0.52 -4.97
CA GLU A 63 18.85 -0.63 -4.23
C GLU A 63 17.99 -0.96 -3.00
N LEU A 64 17.60 0.06 -2.22
CA LEU A 64 16.73 -0.12 -1.07
C LEU A 64 15.33 -0.61 -1.47
N GLN A 65 14.76 -0.04 -2.54
CA GLN A 65 13.47 -0.48 -3.06
C GLN A 65 13.51 -1.96 -3.46
N MET A 66 14.55 -2.39 -4.17
CA MET A 66 14.71 -3.79 -4.58
C MET A 66 14.82 -4.73 -3.38
N LYS A 67 15.58 -4.35 -2.34
CA LYS A 67 15.66 -5.14 -1.09
C LYS A 67 14.30 -5.33 -0.43
N ILE A 68 13.43 -4.32 -0.44
CA ILE A 68 12.08 -4.42 0.11
C ILE A 68 11.19 -5.30 -0.79
N ILE A 69 11.31 -5.17 -2.11
CA ILE A 69 10.60 -6.02 -3.09
C ILE A 69 10.96 -7.50 -2.89
N ASP A 70 12.25 -7.81 -2.73
CA ASP A 70 12.71 -9.18 -2.51
C ASP A 70 12.24 -9.71 -1.15
N CYS A 71 12.31 -8.90 -0.08
CA CYS A 71 11.76 -9.27 1.23
C CYS A 71 10.26 -9.61 1.16
N LEU A 72 9.47 -8.80 0.43
CA LEU A 72 8.05 -9.07 0.21
C LEU A 72 7.84 -10.34 -0.62
N ARG A 73 8.66 -10.58 -1.65
CA ARG A 73 8.59 -11.79 -2.49
C ARG A 73 8.86 -13.03 -1.65
N ASP A 74 9.90 -13.02 -0.83
CA ASP A 74 10.26 -14.12 0.06
C ASP A 74 9.14 -14.37 1.08
N HIS A 75 8.61 -13.31 1.69
CA HIS A 75 7.46 -13.42 2.59
C HIS A 75 6.27 -14.11 1.89
N CYS A 76 5.91 -13.69 0.68
CA CYS A 76 4.84 -14.32 -0.10
C CYS A 76 5.15 -15.78 -0.47
N THR A 77 6.43 -16.11 -0.64
CA THR A 77 6.89 -17.44 -1.05
C THR A 77 6.92 -18.41 0.12
N TYR A 78 7.26 -17.97 1.33
CA TYR A 78 7.44 -18.85 2.48
C TYR A 78 6.27 -18.81 3.48
N ASN A 79 5.36 -17.85 3.36
CA ASN A 79 4.15 -17.78 4.19
C ASN A 79 3.01 -18.64 3.60
N SER A 80 2.58 -19.66 4.34
CA SER A 80 1.54 -20.59 3.89
C SER A 80 0.18 -19.93 3.61
N GLU A 81 -0.20 -18.90 4.35
CA GLU A 81 -1.45 -18.15 4.12
C GLU A 81 -1.35 -17.26 2.87
N ALA A 82 -0.17 -16.71 2.60
CA ALA A 82 0.10 -15.95 1.39
C ALA A 82 0.06 -16.85 0.13
N GLN A 83 0.64 -18.06 0.21
CA GLN A 83 0.64 -19.03 -0.89
C GLN A 83 -0.77 -19.49 -1.30
N ARG A 84 -1.72 -19.52 -0.36
CA ARG A 84 -3.13 -19.83 -0.66
C ARG A 84 -3.82 -18.78 -1.51
N LYS A 85 -3.23 -17.59 -1.64
CA LYS A 85 -3.80 -16.46 -2.39
C LYS A 85 -3.15 -16.39 -3.77
N PRO A 86 -3.91 -16.60 -4.85
CA PRO A 86 -3.34 -16.57 -6.20
C PRO A 86 -2.76 -15.19 -6.50
N HIS A 87 -1.55 -15.19 -7.05
CA HIS A 87 -0.84 -13.98 -7.48
C HIS A 87 -0.73 -12.90 -6.38
N PHE A 88 -0.60 -13.30 -5.11
CA PHE A 88 -0.66 -12.37 -3.98
C PHE A 88 0.37 -11.24 -4.08
N PHE A 89 1.62 -11.58 -4.40
CA PHE A 89 2.70 -10.62 -4.59
C PHE A 89 2.37 -9.54 -5.64
N SER A 90 1.96 -9.95 -6.84
CA SER A 90 1.65 -8.98 -7.91
C SER A 90 0.42 -8.14 -7.57
N ARG A 91 -0.60 -8.71 -6.91
CA ARG A 91 -1.77 -7.97 -6.44
C ARG A 91 -1.40 -6.88 -5.44
N ILE A 92 -0.43 -7.12 -4.55
CA ILE A 92 0.08 -6.08 -3.63
C ILE A 92 0.72 -4.94 -4.42
N LEU A 93 1.58 -5.26 -5.40
CA LEU A 93 2.21 -4.23 -6.24
C LEU A 93 1.17 -3.43 -7.04
N SER A 94 0.11 -4.08 -7.55
CA SER A 94 -1.00 -3.38 -8.20
C SER A 94 -1.73 -2.42 -7.24
N LYS A 95 -1.93 -2.81 -5.98
CA LYS A 95 -2.55 -1.92 -4.98
C LYS A 95 -1.71 -0.68 -4.67
N ILE A 96 -0.39 -0.81 -4.69
CA ILE A 96 0.49 0.36 -4.56
C ILE A 96 0.28 1.32 -5.74
N ALA A 97 0.13 0.81 -6.97
CA ALA A 97 -0.17 1.65 -8.12
C ALA A 97 -1.56 2.32 -8.01
N GLU A 98 -2.59 1.58 -7.59
CA GLU A 98 -3.93 2.12 -7.34
C GLU A 98 -3.90 3.23 -6.27
N LEU A 99 -3.15 3.05 -5.18
CA LEU A 99 -2.99 4.06 -4.13
C LEU A 99 -2.38 5.37 -4.67
N ARG A 100 -1.42 5.27 -5.59
CA ARG A 100 -0.82 6.44 -6.26
C ARG A 100 -1.79 7.17 -7.18
N THR A 101 -2.76 6.47 -7.75
CA THR A 101 -3.85 7.10 -8.51
C THR A 101 -4.82 7.80 -7.56
N LEU A 102 -5.25 7.11 -6.50
CA LEU A 102 -6.16 7.65 -5.48
C LEU A 102 -5.60 8.92 -4.82
N SER A 103 -4.29 9.02 -4.60
CA SER A 103 -3.68 10.20 -3.98
C SER A 103 -3.60 11.43 -4.88
N ARG A 104 -3.95 11.30 -6.17
CA ARG A 104 -3.97 12.38 -7.17
C ARG A 104 -5.39 12.83 -7.55
N GLU A 105 -6.41 12.11 -7.09
CA GLU A 105 -7.83 12.50 -7.22
C GLU A 105 -8.13 13.75 -6.37
#